data_AF-A0A8R1I963-F1
#
_entry.id   AF-A0A8R1I963-F1
#
_cell.length_a   1.000
_cell.length_b   1.000
_cell.length_c   1.000
_cell.angle_alpha   90.00
_cell.angle_beta   90.00
_cell.angle_gamma   90.00
#
_symmetry.space_group_name_H-M   'P 1'
#
loop_
_entity.id
_entity.type
_entity.pdbx_description
1 polymer ?
#
loop_
_entity_poly.entity_id
_entity_poly.type
_entity_poly.pdbx_seq_one_letter_code
_entity_poly.pdbx_strand_id
1 'polypeptide(L)'
;MTDCLKNPKLIEKDENYQVHHVKYNGVLYQNAVLPWTRAMAKGAMPYLQGVYILVVMQNCSYFTTLVNIIPKLGAVLLTTMPSLETFNKGAHPYLHASANPIWIVHDNTLDLSAYQNDPNHLFTVISEQEFIALLLRRDMDQNMNEDPVSAVSVQDVFV
;
A
#
# COMPACT_ATOMS: atom_id res chain seq x y z
N MET A 1 -20.70 21.03 -3.55
CA MET A 1 -21.77 21.04 -4.58
C MET A 1 -23.02 21.77 -4.11
N THR A 2 -23.55 21.50 -2.90
CA THR A 2 -24.71 22.21 -2.32
C THR A 2 -24.55 23.73 -2.29
N ASP A 3 -23.38 24.24 -1.93
CA ASP A 3 -23.14 25.69 -1.90
C ASP A 3 -23.01 26.29 -3.32
N CYS A 4 -22.44 25.54 -4.27
CA CYS A 4 -22.42 25.95 -5.68
C CYS A 4 -23.82 26.02 -6.30
N LEU A 5 -24.76 25.17 -5.84
CA LEU A 5 -26.16 25.24 -6.25
C LEU A 5 -26.84 26.53 -5.76
N LYS A 6 -26.39 27.07 -4.62
CA LYS A 6 -26.89 28.35 -4.08
C LYS A 6 -26.17 29.55 -4.69
N ASN A 7 -24.88 29.43 -4.96
CA ASN A 7 -24.06 30.46 -5.57
C ASN A 7 -23.04 29.82 -6.54
N PRO A 8 -23.29 29.84 -7.86
CA PRO A 8 -22.42 29.21 -8.85
C PRO A 8 -20.98 29.71 -8.83
N LYS A 9 -20.72 30.96 -8.39
CA LYS A 9 -19.36 31.52 -8.31
C LYS A 9 -18.47 30.82 -7.27
N LEU A 10 -19.06 30.08 -6.33
CA LEU A 10 -18.28 29.32 -5.35
C LEU A 10 -17.53 28.14 -5.95
N ILE A 11 -17.80 27.79 -7.21
CA ILE A 11 -16.99 26.79 -7.92
C ILE A 11 -15.52 27.24 -8.08
N GLU A 12 -15.26 28.55 -8.15
CA GLU A 12 -13.90 29.12 -8.20
C GLU A 12 -13.19 29.06 -6.84
N LYS A 13 -13.87 28.59 -5.79
CA LYS A 13 -13.37 28.46 -4.42
C LYS A 13 -13.45 27.02 -3.92
N ASP A 14 -13.34 26.06 -4.83
CA ASP A 14 -13.39 24.64 -4.54
C ASP A 14 -12.30 24.19 -3.55
N GLU A 15 -11.16 24.87 -3.53
CA GLU A 15 -10.07 24.70 -2.57
C GLU A 15 -10.53 24.74 -1.10
N ASN A 16 -11.55 25.55 -0.76
CA ASN A 16 -12.07 25.64 0.60
C ASN A 16 -12.82 24.38 1.07
N TYR A 17 -13.18 23.50 0.14
CA TYR A 17 -13.89 22.25 0.42
C TYR A 17 -12.97 21.03 0.28
N GLN A 18 -11.68 21.22 0.02
CA GLN A 18 -10.74 20.13 -0.11
C GLN A 18 -10.49 19.49 1.26
N VAL A 19 -10.56 18.16 1.31
CA VAL A 19 -10.14 17.39 2.47
C VAL A 19 -8.62 17.35 2.47
N HIS A 20 -8.00 17.91 3.49
CA HIS A 20 -6.53 17.88 3.65
C HIS A 20 -6.09 16.87 4.72
N HIS A 21 -6.83 16.78 5.82
CA HIS A 21 -6.48 15.97 6.98
C HIS A 21 -7.48 14.84 7.15
N VAL A 22 -7.01 13.67 7.57
CA VAL A 22 -7.86 12.51 7.84
C VAL A 22 -7.62 12.06 9.27
N LYS A 23 -8.70 11.88 10.05
CA LYS A 23 -8.62 11.27 11.38
C LYS A 23 -8.95 9.78 11.28
N TYR A 24 -8.01 8.94 11.69
CA TYR A 24 -8.16 7.49 11.67
C TYR A 24 -7.57 6.89 12.95
N ASN A 25 -8.30 5.99 13.60
CA ASN A 25 -7.91 5.34 14.86
C ASN A 25 -7.36 6.31 15.93
N GLY A 26 -8.06 7.45 16.13
CA GLY A 26 -7.64 8.48 17.09
C GLY A 26 -6.51 9.40 16.63
N VAL A 27 -5.78 9.05 15.56
CA VAL A 27 -4.64 9.81 15.03
C VAL A 27 -5.09 10.76 13.92
N LEU A 28 -4.64 12.02 13.96
CA LEU A 28 -4.84 13.00 12.89
C LEU A 28 -3.68 12.95 11.90
N TYR A 29 -3.92 12.40 10.72
CA TYR A 29 -2.97 12.37 9.62
C TYR A 29 -3.03 13.69 8.88
N GLN A 30 -2.04 14.55 9.13
CA GLN A 30 -2.00 15.85 8.50
C GLN A 30 -1.62 15.75 7.04
N ASN A 31 -2.33 16.48 6.19
CA ASN A 31 -2.04 16.53 4.76
C ASN A 31 -2.05 15.15 4.07
N ALA A 32 -2.93 14.24 4.51
CA ALA A 32 -2.99 12.87 3.99
C ALA A 32 -3.38 12.80 2.51
N VAL A 33 -4.11 13.80 1.98
CA VAL A 33 -4.66 13.76 0.61
C VAL A 33 -3.71 14.35 -0.43
N LEU A 34 -3.04 15.46 -0.12
CA LEU A 34 -2.21 16.20 -1.10
C LEU A 34 -1.06 15.37 -1.69
N PRO A 35 -0.32 14.52 -0.94
CA PRO A 35 0.72 13.66 -1.50
C PRO A 35 0.19 12.72 -2.58
N TRP A 36 -1.01 12.14 -2.37
CA TRP A 36 -1.66 11.30 -3.38
C TRP A 36 -2.07 12.09 -4.61
N THR A 37 -2.71 13.26 -4.44
CA THR A 37 -3.08 14.13 -5.57
C THR A 37 -1.87 14.53 -6.41
N ARG A 38 -0.76 14.90 -5.75
CA ARG A 38 0.50 15.24 -6.42
C ARG A 38 1.11 14.05 -7.15
N ALA A 39 1.10 12.86 -6.54
CA ALA A 39 1.62 11.65 -7.17
C ALA A 39 0.82 11.30 -8.42
N MET A 40 -0.51 11.34 -8.36
CA MET A 40 -1.39 11.11 -9.51
C MET A 40 -1.17 12.15 -10.60
N ALA A 41 -1.13 13.44 -10.26
CA ALA A 41 -0.95 14.52 -11.22
C ALA A 41 0.41 14.45 -11.96
N LYS A 42 1.44 13.90 -11.30
CA LYS A 42 2.79 13.72 -11.88
C LYS A 42 2.97 12.39 -12.60
N GLY A 43 1.96 11.51 -12.63
CA GLY A 43 2.12 10.16 -13.15
C GLY A 43 3.22 9.38 -12.42
N ALA A 44 3.34 9.58 -11.11
CA ALA A 44 4.36 8.93 -10.30
C ALA A 44 4.19 7.41 -10.32
N MET A 45 5.30 6.69 -10.07
CA MET A 45 5.29 5.24 -9.93
C MET A 45 4.22 4.79 -8.91
N PRO A 46 3.49 3.69 -9.19
CA PRO A 46 2.53 3.13 -8.24
C PRO A 46 3.17 2.87 -6.89
N TYR A 47 2.49 3.29 -5.82
CA TYR A 47 3.06 3.35 -4.47
C TYR A 47 3.55 2.00 -3.95
N LEU A 48 2.82 0.92 -4.24
CA LEU A 48 3.12 -0.45 -3.82
C LEU A 48 3.75 -1.29 -4.96
N GLN A 49 4.39 -0.65 -5.95
CA GLN A 49 5.06 -1.36 -7.04
C GLN A 49 6.10 -2.35 -6.50
N GLY A 50 6.00 -3.61 -6.91
CA GLY A 50 6.90 -4.69 -6.47
C GLY A 50 6.53 -5.32 -5.12
N VAL A 51 5.39 -4.96 -4.54
CA VAL A 51 4.84 -5.57 -3.33
C VAL A 51 3.82 -6.66 -3.70
N TYR A 52 3.89 -7.80 -3.02
CA TYR A 52 2.96 -8.92 -3.15
C TYR A 52 2.19 -9.07 -1.85
N ILE A 53 0.89 -8.81 -1.87
CA ILE A 53 0.09 -8.71 -0.64
C ILE A 53 -0.80 -9.94 -0.47
N LEU A 54 -0.69 -10.59 0.67
CA LEU A 54 -1.67 -11.55 1.18
C LEU A 54 -2.46 -10.91 2.31
N VAL A 55 -3.79 -10.96 2.24
CA VAL A 55 -4.67 -10.47 3.32
C VAL A 55 -5.16 -11.66 4.14
N VAL A 56 -4.84 -11.65 5.44
CA VAL A 56 -5.11 -12.73 6.39
C VAL A 56 -5.92 -12.17 7.56
N MET A 57 -7.25 -12.12 7.38
CA MET A 57 -8.19 -11.55 8.35
C MET A 57 -9.44 -12.42 8.46
N GLN A 58 -9.93 -12.66 9.68
CA GLN A 58 -11.19 -13.40 9.89
C GLN A 58 -12.41 -12.53 9.55
N ASN A 59 -12.36 -11.25 9.91
CA ASN A 59 -13.45 -10.31 9.70
C ASN A 59 -12.95 -9.01 9.04
N CYS A 60 -13.12 -8.87 7.73
CA CYS A 60 -12.79 -7.65 7.00
C CYS A 60 -14.01 -7.14 6.22
N SER A 61 -14.77 -6.22 6.83
CA SER A 61 -16.02 -5.67 6.26
C SER A 61 -15.84 -4.89 4.96
N TYR A 62 -14.60 -4.50 4.65
CA TYR A 62 -14.23 -3.73 3.48
C TYR A 62 -13.22 -4.47 2.59
N PHE A 63 -13.16 -5.81 2.67
CA PHE A 63 -12.26 -6.63 1.86
C PHE A 63 -12.38 -6.32 0.36
N THR A 64 -13.60 -6.17 -0.16
CA THR A 64 -13.83 -5.79 -1.58
C THR A 64 -13.16 -4.47 -1.93
N THR A 65 -13.07 -3.52 -1.00
CA THR A 65 -12.36 -2.25 -1.20
C THR A 65 -10.85 -2.49 -1.28
N LEU A 66 -10.28 -3.32 -0.40
CA LEU A 66 -8.85 -3.69 -0.45
C LEU A 66 -8.48 -4.37 -1.77
N VAL A 67 -9.29 -5.33 -2.22
CA VAL A 67 -9.11 -6.05 -3.49
C VAL A 67 -9.04 -5.08 -4.68
N ASN A 68 -9.76 -3.96 -4.62
CA ASN A 68 -9.77 -2.95 -5.68
C ASN A 68 -8.64 -1.91 -5.54
N ILE A 69 -8.24 -1.56 -4.31
CA ILE A 69 -7.22 -0.53 -4.06
C ILE A 69 -5.82 -1.09 -4.24
N ILE A 70 -5.54 -2.29 -3.73
CA ILE A 70 -4.20 -2.89 -3.75
C ILE A 70 -3.61 -2.94 -5.18
N PRO A 71 -4.33 -3.47 -6.20
CA PRO A 71 -3.82 -3.47 -7.58
C PRO A 71 -3.69 -2.06 -8.18
N LYS A 72 -4.59 -1.13 -7.85
CA LYS A 72 -4.49 0.27 -8.31
C LYS A 72 -3.27 1.00 -7.74
N LEU A 73 -2.77 0.54 -6.61
CA LEU A 73 -1.53 1.02 -6.02
C LEU A 73 -0.29 0.29 -6.55
N GLY A 74 -0.44 -0.69 -7.46
CA GLY A 74 0.65 -1.39 -8.14
C GLY A 74 1.13 -2.68 -7.47
N ALA A 75 0.47 -3.10 -6.39
CA ALA A 75 0.77 -4.37 -5.74
C ALA A 75 0.05 -5.54 -6.41
N VAL A 76 0.64 -6.73 -6.32
CA VAL A 76 -0.01 -7.98 -6.70
C VAL A 76 -0.78 -8.51 -5.50
N LEU A 77 -2.10 -8.66 -5.61
CA LEU A 77 -2.89 -9.33 -4.58
C LEU A 77 -2.78 -10.85 -4.74
N LEU A 78 -2.26 -11.51 -3.72
CA LEU A 78 -2.16 -12.95 -3.62
C LEU A 78 -3.45 -13.53 -3.05
N THR A 79 -3.99 -14.56 -3.70
CA THR A 79 -5.17 -15.30 -3.22
C THR A 79 -4.81 -16.41 -2.24
N THR A 80 -3.57 -16.89 -2.28
CA THR A 80 -3.02 -17.92 -1.40
C THR A 80 -1.55 -17.62 -1.09
N MET A 81 -0.98 -18.31 -0.11
CA MET A 81 0.46 -18.24 0.15
C MET A 81 1.23 -18.65 -1.12
N PRO A 82 2.23 -17.87 -1.55
CA PRO A 82 2.98 -18.15 -2.76
C PRO A 82 4.05 -19.21 -2.50
N SER A 83 4.57 -19.81 -3.59
CA SER A 83 5.78 -20.63 -3.51
C SER A 83 6.99 -19.74 -3.20
N LEU A 84 7.74 -20.05 -2.14
CA LEU A 84 8.90 -19.26 -1.74
C LEU A 84 10.06 -19.37 -2.73
N GLU A 85 10.10 -20.43 -3.53
CA GLU A 85 11.12 -20.65 -4.56
C GLU A 85 11.03 -19.64 -5.71
N THR A 86 9.85 -19.01 -5.89
CA THR A 86 9.62 -17.98 -6.90
C THR A 86 10.21 -16.62 -6.49
N PHE A 87 10.55 -16.45 -5.21
CA PHE A 87 11.00 -15.17 -4.67
C PHE A 87 12.51 -15.15 -4.42
N ASN A 88 13.16 -14.07 -4.84
CA ASN A 88 14.59 -13.89 -4.59
C ASN A 88 14.83 -13.33 -3.18
N LYS A 89 15.80 -13.90 -2.48
CA LYS A 89 16.25 -13.40 -1.17
C LYS A 89 16.92 -12.04 -1.33
N GLY A 90 16.64 -11.13 -0.39
CA GLY A 90 17.18 -9.77 -0.41
C GLY A 90 16.52 -8.83 -1.44
N ALA A 91 15.42 -9.25 -2.05
CA ALA A 91 14.60 -8.35 -2.85
C ALA A 91 13.85 -7.37 -1.96
N HIS A 92 13.80 -6.10 -2.36
CA HIS A 92 13.10 -5.04 -1.64
C HIS A 92 12.37 -4.13 -2.63
N PRO A 93 11.07 -3.83 -2.41
CA PRO A 93 10.31 -2.95 -3.30
C PRO A 93 10.95 -1.56 -3.40
N TYR A 94 10.93 -0.97 -4.60
CA TYR A 94 11.65 0.28 -4.85
C TYR A 94 11.20 1.45 -3.98
N LEU A 95 9.91 1.59 -3.69
CA LEU A 95 9.38 2.66 -2.83
C LEU A 95 9.28 2.28 -1.34
N HIS A 96 9.65 1.03 -1.00
CA HIS A 96 9.57 0.45 0.33
C HIS A 96 10.84 -0.36 0.66
N ALA A 97 12.01 0.27 0.58
CA ALA A 97 13.31 -0.40 0.62
C ALA A 97 13.62 -1.15 1.93
N SER A 98 13.05 -0.71 3.05
CA SER A 98 13.17 -1.35 4.37
C SER A 98 12.23 -2.54 4.55
N ALA A 99 11.27 -2.73 3.63
CA ALA A 99 10.31 -3.82 3.68
C ALA A 99 10.73 -4.97 2.76
N ASN A 100 10.37 -6.18 3.15
CA ASN A 100 10.49 -7.38 2.31
C ASN A 100 9.33 -7.43 1.30
N PRO A 101 9.42 -8.21 0.20
CA PRO A 101 8.54 -8.06 -0.94
C PRO A 101 7.15 -8.68 -0.72
N ILE A 102 7.01 -9.66 0.17
CA ILE A 102 5.73 -10.31 0.46
C ILE A 102 5.14 -9.71 1.73
N TRP A 103 4.01 -9.02 1.61
CA TRP A 103 3.35 -8.38 2.74
C TRP A 103 2.16 -9.23 3.20
N ILE A 104 2.14 -9.56 4.49
CA ILE A 104 1.00 -10.22 5.12
C ILE A 104 0.26 -9.16 5.93
N VAL A 105 -0.92 -8.76 5.45
CA VAL A 105 -1.79 -7.80 6.14
C VAL A 105 -2.77 -8.57 7.00
N HIS A 106 -2.78 -8.32 8.32
CA HIS A 106 -3.57 -9.11 9.27
C HIS A 106 -4.36 -8.29 10.29
N ASP A 107 -5.37 -8.92 10.90
CA ASP A 107 -6.25 -8.35 11.94
C ASP A 107 -5.84 -8.76 13.37
N ASN A 108 -4.67 -9.39 13.52
CA ASN A 108 -4.14 -9.96 14.77
C ASN A 108 -4.93 -11.17 15.31
N THR A 109 -5.76 -11.83 14.50
CA THR A 109 -6.51 -13.02 14.94
C THR A 109 -5.75 -14.33 14.80
N LEU A 110 -4.68 -14.35 13.99
CA LEU A 110 -3.88 -15.55 13.70
C LEU A 110 -2.42 -15.36 14.13
N ASP A 111 -1.77 -16.45 14.54
CA ASP A 111 -0.34 -16.48 14.82
C ASP A 111 0.47 -16.50 13.52
N LEU A 112 1.30 -15.47 13.33
CA LEU A 112 2.15 -15.28 12.15
C LEU A 112 3.65 -15.32 12.51
N SER A 113 4.02 -15.84 13.68
CA SER A 113 5.40 -15.86 14.19
C SER A 113 6.37 -16.56 13.23
N ALA A 114 5.90 -17.56 12.49
CA ALA A 114 6.71 -18.27 11.48
C ALA A 114 7.14 -17.36 10.31
N TYR A 115 6.35 -16.35 9.97
CA TYR A 115 6.64 -15.41 8.88
C TYR A 115 7.47 -14.22 9.37
N GLN A 116 7.24 -13.77 10.61
CA GLN A 116 8.04 -12.71 11.23
C GLN A 116 9.51 -13.12 11.40
N ASN A 117 9.75 -14.41 11.66
CA ASN A 117 11.08 -14.98 11.88
C ASN A 117 11.58 -15.80 10.67
N ASP A 118 11.03 -15.55 9.48
CA ASP A 118 11.46 -16.25 8.26
C ASP A 118 12.97 -16.02 8.02
N PRO A 119 13.80 -17.08 7.97
CA PRO A 119 15.25 -16.95 7.81
C PRO A 119 15.65 -16.38 6.45
N ASN A 120 14.75 -16.39 5.47
CA ASN A 120 14.99 -15.81 4.15
C ASN A 120 14.60 -14.33 4.06
N HIS A 121 14.01 -13.77 5.13
CA HIS A 121 13.52 -12.40 5.19
C HIS A 121 12.67 -12.02 3.98
N LEU A 122 11.71 -12.87 3.60
CA LEU A 122 10.81 -12.62 2.47
C LEU A 122 9.54 -11.87 2.86
N PHE A 123 9.22 -11.85 4.16
CA PHE A 123 7.93 -11.36 4.64
C PHE A 123 8.03 -10.04 5.40
N THR A 124 7.06 -9.16 5.13
CA THR A 124 6.71 -8.01 5.94
C THR A 124 5.35 -8.31 6.55
N VAL A 125 5.30 -8.50 7.87
CA VAL A 125 4.04 -8.72 8.59
C VAL A 125 3.56 -7.37 9.11
N ILE A 126 2.36 -6.94 8.70
CA ILE A 126 1.82 -5.62 8.99
C ILE A 126 0.35 -5.74 9.43
N SER A 127 -0.02 -5.09 10.52
CA SER A 127 -1.42 -5.07 10.94
C SER A 127 -2.28 -4.22 10.00
N GLU A 128 -3.59 -4.47 9.99
CA GLU A 128 -4.58 -3.66 9.29
C GLU A 128 -4.42 -2.15 9.58
N GLN A 129 -4.25 -1.82 10.85
CA GLN A 129 -4.14 -0.43 11.31
C GLN A 129 -2.86 0.22 10.80
N GLU A 130 -1.74 -0.51 10.82
CA GLU A 130 -0.46 -0.04 10.29
C GLU A 130 -0.50 0.12 8.78
N PHE A 131 -1.16 -0.80 8.06
CA PHE A 131 -1.31 -0.71 6.61
C PHE A 131 -2.14 0.52 6.22
N ILE A 132 -3.27 0.77 6.88
CA ILE A 132 -4.06 1.99 6.63
C ILE A 132 -3.27 3.25 7.01
N ALA A 133 -2.55 3.23 8.13
CA ALA A 133 -1.68 4.33 8.54
C ALA A 133 -0.57 4.61 7.52
N LEU A 134 0.01 3.56 6.91
CA LEU A 134 0.99 3.69 5.83
C LEU A 134 0.37 4.38 4.61
N LEU A 135 -0.82 3.98 4.19
CA LEU A 135 -1.51 4.61 3.06
C LEU A 135 -1.84 6.08 3.34
N LEU A 136 -2.26 6.41 4.56
CA LEU A 136 -2.60 7.78 4.95
C LEU A 136 -1.38 8.70 5.03
N ARG A 137 -0.23 8.17 5.45
CA ARG A 137 1.04 8.92 5.48
C ARG A 137 1.70 9.03 4.10
N ARG A 138 1.55 7.98 3.29
CA ARG A 138 2.24 7.82 2.01
C ARG A 138 3.78 7.94 2.15
N ASP A 139 4.31 7.42 3.25
CA ASP A 139 5.74 7.39 3.55
C ASP A 139 6.48 6.48 2.55
N MET A 140 7.60 6.94 2.02
CA MET A 140 8.42 6.18 1.07
C MET A 140 9.87 6.19 1.50
N ASP A 141 10.54 5.06 1.31
CA ASP A 141 11.97 4.89 1.48
C ASP A 141 12.50 4.21 0.22
N GLN A 142 13.18 5.00 -0.62
CA GLN A 142 13.56 4.58 -1.96
C GLN A 142 14.77 3.65 -1.92
N ASN A 143 14.72 2.57 -2.71
CA ASN A 143 15.85 1.69 -2.91
C ASN A 143 16.83 2.34 -3.89
N MET A 144 17.96 2.80 -3.38
CA MET A 144 19.01 3.47 -4.17
C MET A 144 20.10 2.52 -4.69
N ASN A 145 19.91 1.20 -4.53
CA ASN A 145 20.84 0.23 -5.07
C ASN A 145 20.84 0.30 -6.61
N GLU A 146 22.03 0.41 -7.22
CA GLU A 146 22.20 0.47 -8.67
C GLU A 146 21.85 -0.86 -9.35
N ASP A 147 21.94 -1.99 -8.62
CA ASP A 147 21.60 -3.33 -9.08
C ASP A 147 20.58 -3.99 -8.12
N PRO A 148 19.30 -3.58 -8.17
CA PRO A 148 18.28 -4.06 -7.26
C PRO A 148 17.92 -5.52 -7.57
N VAL A 149 17.83 -6.34 -6.53
CA VAL A 149 17.36 -7.72 -6.67
C VAL A 149 15.87 -7.73 -7.01
N SER A 150 15.51 -8.30 -8.15
CA SER A 150 14.11 -8.50 -8.56
C SER A 150 13.37 -9.33 -7.52
N ALA A 151 12.10 -8.98 -7.23
CA ALA A 151 11.28 -9.75 -6.29
C ALA A 151 11.08 -11.21 -6.70
N VAL A 152 10.94 -11.46 -8.00
CA VAL A 152 10.71 -12.81 -8.54
C VAL A 152 11.81 -13.24 -9.49
N SER A 153 12.13 -14.54 -9.47
CA SER A 153 13.16 -15.20 -10.26
C SER A 153 12.74 -15.51 -11.71
N VAL A 154 11.47 -15.29 -12.07
CA VAL A 154 10.92 -15.57 -13.40
C VAL A 154 10.38 -14.28 -14.04
N GLN A 155 10.77 -14.02 -15.30
CA GLN A 155 10.03 -13.12 -16.19
C GLN A 155 8.71 -13.79 -16.57
N ASP A 156 7.74 -13.82 -15.66
CA ASP A 156 6.42 -14.31 -16.01
C ASP A 156 5.72 -13.26 -16.89
N VAL A 157 5.49 -13.66 -18.13
CA VAL A 157 4.52 -13.06 -19.03
C VAL A 157 3.16 -13.17 -18.34
N PHE A 158 2.77 -12.14 -17.58
CA PHE A 158 1.40 -12.02 -17.09
C PHE A 158 0.50 -11.77 -18.31
N VAL A 159 -0.17 -12.83 -18.79
CA VAL A 159 -1.30 -12.74 -19.75
C VAL A 159 -2.59 -12.60 -18.96
#